data_AF-A0A931GB34-F1
#
_entry.id   AF-A0A931GB34-F1
#
_cell.length_a   1.000
_cell.length_b   1.000
_cell.length_c   1.000
_cell.angle_alpha   90.00
_cell.angle_beta   90.00
_cell.angle_gamma   90.00
#
_symmetry.space_group_name_H-M   'P 1'
#
loop_
_entity.id
_entity.type
_entity.pdbx_description
1 polymer ?
#
loop_
_entity_poly.entity_id
_entity_poly.type
_entity_poly.pdbx_seq_one_letter_code
_entity_poly.pdbx_strand_id
1 'polypeptide(L)' 'MNIGWVPKKDRDNREIPGCWITDAGYTVAEFLVDDQQVYTVTAPGESVAMAYRSGRDGVVQAITDRMAGLAVAKFEGEGA' A
#
# COMPACT_ATOMS: atom_id res chain seq x y z
N MET A 1 3.55 -4.96 -13.94
CA MET A 1 4.35 -3.73 -13.76
C MET A 1 5.23 -3.92 -12.53
N ASN A 2 6.52 -3.59 -12.58
CA ASN A 2 7.40 -3.76 -11.41
C ASN A 2 7.51 -2.44 -10.66
N ILE A 3 6.79 -2.31 -9.55
CA ILE A 3 6.79 -1.10 -8.72
C ILE A 3 7.88 -1.24 -7.66
N GLY A 4 8.91 -0.38 -7.72
CA GLY A 4 9.98 -0.34 -6.72
C GLY A 4 9.48 0.22 -5.39
N TRP A 5 9.92 -0.37 -4.27
CA TRP A 5 9.54 0.04 -2.92
C TRP A 5 10.81 0.43 -2.16
N VAL A 6 10.82 1.61 -1.56
CA VAL A 6 11.91 2.08 -0.71
C VAL A 6 11.42 2.27 0.73
N PRO A 7 12.24 1.99 1.74
CA PRO A 7 11.87 2.22 3.14
C PRO A 7 11.44 3.68 3.36
N LYS A 8 10.27 3.87 3.97
CA LYS A 8 9.81 5.20 4.36
C LYS A 8 10.68 5.68 5.51
N LYS A 9 11.09 6.95 5.45
CA LYS A 9 11.87 7.57 6.51
C LYS A 9 11.04 8.56 7.31
N ASP A 10 11.32 8.62 8.60
CA ASP A 10 10.77 9.62 9.50
C ASP A 10 11.47 10.99 9.29
N ARG A 11 11.05 12.00 10.07
CA ARG A 11 11.64 13.35 10.04
C ARG A 11 13.14 13.35 10.33
N ASP A 12 13.61 12.44 11.18
CA ASP A 12 15.02 12.26 11.55
C ASP A 12 15.79 11.38 10.55
N ASN A 13 15.21 11.10 9.36
CA ASN A 13 15.79 10.28 8.30
C ASN A 13 16.04 8.82 8.72
N ARG A 14 15.34 8.31 9.75
CA ARG A 14 15.38 6.91 10.17
C ARG A 14 14.30 6.12 9.46
N GLU A 15 14.60 4.88 9.11
CA GLU A 15 13.62 3.99 8.49
C GLU A 15 12.48 3.68 9.47
N ILE A 16 11.25 3.80 8.98
CA ILE A 16 10.05 3.39 9.70
C ILE A 16 9.82 1.90 9.39
N PRO A 17 9.90 1.01 10.38
CA PRO A 17 9.73 -0.43 10.15
C PRO A 17 8.34 -0.72 9.59
N GLY A 18 8.27 -1.64 8.63
CA GLY A 18 7.02 -2.02 8.00
C GLY A 18 6.39 -0.93 7.13
N CYS A 19 7.09 0.17 6.83
CA CYS A 19 6.57 1.25 5.99
C CYS A 19 7.47 1.51 4.79
N TRP A 20 6.85 1.64 3.60
CA TRP A 20 7.54 1.91 2.35
C TRP A 20 6.85 3.02 1.55
N ILE A 21 7.63 3.66 0.68
CA ILE A 21 7.13 4.52 -0.38
C ILE A 21 7.43 3.82 -1.71
N THR A 22 6.43 3.74 -2.58
CA THR A 22 6.60 3.19 -3.92
C THR A 22 7.16 4.23 -4.89
N ASP A 23 7.75 3.79 -5.99
CA ASP A 23 8.23 4.68 -7.07
C ASP A 23 7.09 5.56 -7.64
N ALA A 24 5.85 5.07 -7.57
CA ALA A 24 4.64 5.81 -7.94
C ALA A 24 4.13 6.78 -6.85
N GLY A 25 4.85 6.93 -5.73
CA GLY A 25 4.53 7.86 -4.64
C GLY A 25 3.51 7.36 -3.62
N TYR A 26 3.08 6.09 -3.70
CA TYR A 26 2.14 5.53 -2.74
C TYR A 26 2.86 5.15 -1.45
N THR A 27 2.20 5.37 -0.31
CA THR A 27 2.69 4.83 0.97
C THR A 27 2.09 3.44 1.19
N VAL A 28 2.93 2.47 1.51
CA VAL A 28 2.54 1.12 1.92
C VAL A 28 2.95 0.90 3.36
N ALA A 29 2.04 0.43 4.20
CA ALA A 29 2.35 0.08 5.58
C ALA A 29 1.84 -1.32 5.93
N GLU A 30 2.68 -2.10 6.60
CA GLU A 30 2.44 -3.48 6.99
C GLU A 30 1.99 -3.55 8.45
N PHE A 31 0.94 -4.33 8.70
CA PHE A 31 0.33 -4.54 10.00
C PHE A 31 -0.03 -6.02 10.19
N LEU A 32 -0.04 -6.46 11.44
CA LEU A 32 -0.64 -7.73 11.84
C LEU A 32 -1.97 -7.43 12.53
N VAL A 33 -3.06 -7.99 12.00
CA VAL A 33 -4.42 -7.88 12.55
C VAL A 33 -4.93 -9.29 12.77
N ASP A 34 -5.20 -9.67 14.02
CA ASP A 34 -5.62 -11.05 14.39
C ASP A 34 -4.73 -12.14 13.77
N ASP A 35 -3.41 -11.98 13.90
CA ASP A 35 -2.36 -12.84 13.30
C ASP A 35 -2.37 -12.90 11.75
N GLN A 36 -3.18 -12.08 11.09
CA GLN A 36 -3.20 -11.94 9.63
C GLN A 36 -2.32 -10.78 9.18
N GLN A 37 -1.49 -11.03 8.18
CA GLN A 37 -0.70 -10.00 7.53
C GLN A 37 -1.59 -9.11 6.66
N VAL A 38 -1.56 -7.80 6.92
CA VAL A 38 -2.28 -6.79 6.13
C VAL A 38 -1.32 -5.68 5.71
N TYR A 39 -1.42 -5.28 4.45
CA TYR A 39 -0.75 -4.13 3.86
C TYR A 39 -1.79 -3.05 3.55
N THR A 40 -1.62 -1.87 4.11
CA THR A 40 -2.42 -0.69 3.73
C THR A 40 -1.73 0.05 2.60
N VAL A 41 -2.52 0.56 1.66
CA VAL A 41 -2.05 1.38 0.54
C VAL A 41 -2.70 2.74 0.62
N THR A 42 -1.90 3.78 0.69
CA THR A 42 -2.35 5.18 0.76
C THR A 42 -1.87 5.92 -0.48
N ALA A 43 -2.78 6.64 -1.14
CA ALA A 43 -2.49 7.39 -2.35
C ALA A 43 -1.58 8.60 -2.05
N PRO A 44 -0.78 9.07 -3.04
CA PRO A 44 0.08 10.24 -2.85
C PRO A 44 -0.75 11.47 -2.51
N GLY A 45 -0.37 12.17 -1.43
CA GLY A 45 -1.08 13.34 -0.91
C GLY A 45 -2.27 13.02 0.00
N GLU A 46 -2.72 11.76 0.04
CA GLU A 46 -3.81 11.35 0.91
C GLU A 46 -3.31 10.94 2.30
N SER A 47 -4.20 11.04 3.29
CA SER A 47 -3.93 10.64 4.67
C SER A 47 -4.64 9.34 5.08
N VAL A 48 -5.51 8.81 4.22
CA VAL A 48 -6.34 7.63 4.50
C VAL A 48 -6.02 6.51 3.51
N ALA A 49 -5.92 5.29 4.00
CA ALA A 49 -5.71 4.11 3.17
C ALA A 49 -6.87 3.93 2.17
N MET A 50 -6.51 3.83 0.89
CA MET A 50 -7.45 3.51 -0.18
C MET A 50 -7.73 2.01 -0.26
N ALA A 51 -6.79 1.17 0.18
CA ALA A 51 -6.87 -0.28 0.03
C ALA A 51 -6.14 -1.03 1.17
N TYR A 52 -6.64 -2.22 1.50
CA TYR A 52 -6.07 -3.18 2.44
C TYR A 52 -5.86 -4.51 1.70
N ARG A 53 -4.66 -5.06 1.74
CA ARG A 53 -4.23 -6.22 0.93
C ARG A 53 -3.51 -7.25 1.79
N SER A 54 -3.65 -8.52 1.47
CA SER A 54 -3.01 -9.60 2.26
C SER A 54 -1.56 -9.85 1.84
N GLY A 55 -1.12 -9.23 0.74
CA GLY A 55 0.21 -9.44 0.18
C GLY A 55 0.67 -8.35 -0.76
N ARG A 56 1.97 -8.38 -1.08
CA ARG A 56 2.61 -7.40 -1.97
C ARG A 56 2.03 -7.40 -3.38
N ASP A 57 1.62 -8.54 -3.90
CA ASP A 57 1.00 -8.64 -5.23
C ASP A 57 -0.31 -7.84 -5.29
N GLY A 58 -1.19 -8.02 -4.30
CA GLY A 58 -2.43 -7.25 -4.17
C GLY A 58 -2.19 -5.74 -4.01
N VAL A 59 -1.09 -5.33 -3.37
CA VAL A 59 -0.68 -3.92 -3.31
C VAL A 59 -0.30 -3.40 -4.70
N VAL A 60 0.53 -4.13 -5.44
CA VAL A 60 0.94 -3.75 -6.81
C VAL A 60 -0.26 -3.67 -7.73
N GLN A 61 -1.20 -4.63 -7.63
CA GLN A 61 -2.44 -4.63 -8.38
C GLN A 61 -3.29 -3.38 -8.06
N ALA A 62 -3.53 -3.09 -6.78
CA ALA A 62 -4.29 -1.92 -6.36
C ALA A 62 -3.70 -0.59 -6.85
N ILE A 63 -2.37 -0.46 -6.83
CA ILE A 63 -1.69 0.73 -7.36
C ILE A 63 -1.85 0.79 -8.88
N THR A 64 -1.70 -0.34 -9.58
CA THR A 64 -1.84 -0.42 -11.04
C THR A 64 -3.24 -0.02 -11.49
N ASP A 65 -4.28 -0.57 -10.85
CA ASP A 65 -5.68 -0.25 -11.14
C ASP A 65 -5.98 1.22 -10.88
N ARG A 66 -5.51 1.76 -9.75
CA ARG A 66 -5.68 3.19 -9.43
C ARG A 66 -5.04 4.09 -10.47
N MET A 67 -3.82 3.78 -10.90
CA MET A 67 -3.10 4.53 -11.94
C MET A 67 -3.78 4.43 -13.32
N ALA A 68 -4.43 3.29 -13.60
CA ALA A 68 -5.25 3.11 -14.80
C ALA A 68 -6.62 3.80 -14.74
N GLY A 69 -6.96 4.46 -13.63
CA GLY A 69 -8.24 5.12 -13.41
C GLY A 69 -9.39 4.16 -13.08
N LEU A 70 -9.08 2.90 -12.78
CA LEU A 70 -10.05 1.90 -12.38
C LEU A 70 -10.44 2.07 -10.91
N ALA A 71 -11.63 1.59 -10.57
CA ALA A 71 -12.08 1.53 -9.18
C ALA A 71 -11.26 0.48 -8.42
N VAL A 72 -10.87 0.80 -7.19
CA VAL A 72 -10.10 -0.10 -6.31
C VAL A 72 -10.95 -0.42 -5.10
N ALA A 73 -11.24 -1.71 -4.88
CA ALA A 73 -11.96 -2.17 -3.70
C ALA A 73 -11.16 -1.89 -2.43
N LYS A 74 -11.84 -1.48 -1.36
CA LYS A 74 -11.19 -1.11 -0.10
C LYS A 74 -10.56 -2.34 0.55
N PHE A 75 -11.30 -3.43 0.70
CA PHE A 75 -10.77 -4.69 1.19
C PHE A 75 -10.52 -5.67 0.04
N GLU A 76 -9.48 -6.49 0.18
CA GLU A 76 -9.23 -7.58 -0.76
C GLU A 76 -10.35 -8.63 -0.64
N GLY A 77 -10.92 -9.06 -1.78
CA GLY A 77 -12.05 -10.01 -1.80
C GLY A 77 -13.44 -9.38 -1.65
N GLU A 78 -13.56 -8.06 -1.45
CA GLU A 78 -14.85 -7.38 -1.61
C GLU A 78 -15.29 -7.42 -3.08
N GLY A 79 -16.41 -8.08 -3.36
CA GLY A 79 -17.01 -8.16 -4.69
C GLY A 79 -16.91 -9.52 -5.40
N ALA A 80 -16.57 -10.60 -4.69
CA ALA A 80 -16.72 -11.98 -5.18
C ALA A 80 -18.14 -12.52 -4.98
#